data_AF-A0A4Q2D806-F1
#
_entry.id   AF-A0A4Q2D806-F1
#
_cell.length_a   1.000
_cell.length_b   1.000
_cell.length_c   1.000
_cell.angle_alpha   90.00
_cell.angle_beta   90.00
_cell.angle_gamma   90.00
#
_symmetry.space_group_name_H-M   'P 1'
#
loop_
_entity.id
_entity.type
_entity.pdbx_description
1 polymer ?
#
loop_
_entity_poly.entity_id
_entity_poly.type
_entity_poly.pdbx_seq_one_letter_code
_entity_poly.pdbx_strand_id
1 'polypeptide(L)'
;MSAELIEGGREGNDSAPLYIARAITEDGCYPGECGFHFSGARIPHDGGVNTLPTFEVLSGSPSGYSWRPVTDAFELSKIDDMNPVLGGHQCPGGEDELILLYIARTLTVDGRVHLGYVTIGSNASICYNGNVMIANYYEVLVHNNSNSNAVRALVGTYQTDGHWTRTKEAERYSEAINFSSHPWQTVPRIALGLTMLDIGRNHGTPIRVDSFPQNITKEGFICNTRSWGNGILHNAVDAKVPDELEMSSEHRVNFTKSFEDGPPMVFVCFSGLHMTDKWNVRVYATSVDPAGFTIAIEAT
;
A
#
# COMPACT_ATOMS: atom_id res chain seq x y z
N MET A 1 20.24 -16.42 8.06
CA MET A 1 19.06 -17.00 8.74
C MET A 1 18.23 -17.69 7.67
N SER A 2 17.77 -18.92 7.91
CA SER A 2 16.82 -19.60 7.04
C SER A 2 15.45 -18.92 7.17
N ALA A 3 14.77 -18.68 6.05
CA ALA A 3 13.39 -18.21 6.07
C ALA A 3 12.47 -19.36 6.51
N GLU A 4 11.59 -19.09 7.47
CA GLU A 4 10.61 -20.05 7.99
C GLU A 4 9.20 -19.55 7.69
N LEU A 5 8.23 -20.46 7.55
CA LEU A 5 6.83 -20.07 7.45
C LEU A 5 6.36 -19.53 8.80
N ILE A 6 5.68 -18.39 8.78
CA ILE A 6 5.18 -17.78 10.02
C ILE A 6 3.89 -18.49 10.43
N GLU A 7 3.97 -19.29 11.50
CA GLU A 7 2.81 -19.92 12.13
C GLU A 7 1.95 -18.83 12.80
N GLY A 8 0.69 -18.75 12.40
CA GLY A 8 -0.26 -17.81 13.01
C GLY A 8 -1.34 -18.48 13.86
N GLY A 9 -1.58 -19.77 13.67
CA GLY A 9 -2.63 -20.48 14.40
C GLY A 9 -2.45 -22.00 14.37
N ARG A 10 -3.42 -22.72 14.93
CA ARG A 10 -3.46 -24.20 14.95
C ARG A 10 -4.90 -24.69 14.85
N GLU A 11 -5.12 -25.73 14.07
CA GLU A 11 -6.43 -26.37 13.86
C GLU A 11 -6.44 -27.83 14.32
N GLY A 12 -7.65 -28.33 14.63
CA GLY A 12 -7.92 -29.75 14.84
C GLY A 12 -7.53 -30.25 16.21
N ASN A 13 -7.82 -31.53 16.48
CA ASN A 13 -7.41 -32.19 17.73
C ASN A 13 -5.91 -32.46 17.75
N ASP A 14 -5.30 -32.61 16.57
CA ASP A 14 -3.86 -32.87 16.41
C ASP A 14 -3.02 -31.59 16.43
N SER A 15 -3.65 -30.43 16.65
CA SER A 15 -2.97 -29.12 16.72
C SER A 15 -2.11 -28.83 15.48
N ALA A 16 -2.63 -29.17 14.30
CA ALA A 16 -1.97 -28.98 13.01
C ALA A 16 -1.73 -27.48 12.78
N PRO A 17 -0.50 -27.07 12.41
CA PRO A 17 -0.16 -25.66 12.27
C PRO A 17 -0.91 -24.99 11.12
N LEU A 18 -1.30 -23.74 11.35
CA LEU A 18 -1.83 -22.84 10.34
C LEU A 18 -0.82 -21.71 10.10
N TYR A 19 -0.56 -21.44 8.83
CA TYR A 19 0.36 -20.40 8.39
C TYR A 19 -0.41 -19.26 7.73
N ILE A 20 0.17 -18.06 7.81
CA ILE A 20 -0.40 -16.86 7.19
C ILE A 20 -0.27 -16.97 5.67
N ALA A 21 -1.40 -16.94 4.98
CA ALA A 21 -1.46 -16.89 3.53
C ALA A 21 -2.13 -15.61 3.05
N ARG A 22 -1.89 -15.26 1.78
CA ARG A 22 -2.74 -14.31 1.05
C ARG A 22 -2.97 -14.81 -0.37
N ALA A 23 -4.10 -14.44 -0.96
CA ALA A 23 -4.41 -14.77 -2.34
C ALA A 23 -5.19 -13.65 -3.03
N ILE A 24 -5.06 -13.60 -4.36
CA ILE A 24 -5.78 -12.67 -5.21
C ILE A 24 -7.22 -13.18 -5.40
N THR A 25 -8.20 -12.30 -5.17
CA THR A 25 -9.64 -12.48 -5.40
C THR A 25 -10.10 -11.57 -6.54
N GLU A 26 -11.41 -11.55 -6.83
CA GLU A 26 -11.99 -10.70 -7.87
C GLU A 26 -11.76 -9.19 -7.61
N ASP A 27 -11.77 -8.78 -6.35
CA ASP A 27 -11.75 -7.39 -5.90
C ASP A 27 -10.51 -7.05 -5.05
N GLY A 28 -9.44 -7.86 -5.07
CA GLY A 28 -8.22 -7.50 -4.34
C GLY A 28 -7.30 -8.66 -4.00
N CYS A 29 -6.53 -8.50 -2.93
CA CYS A 29 -5.65 -9.52 -2.39
C CYS A 29 -5.91 -9.64 -0.89
N TYR A 30 -6.33 -10.81 -0.43
CA TYR A 30 -6.86 -11.00 0.92
C TYR A 30 -5.98 -11.92 1.77
N PRO A 31 -5.69 -11.53 3.03
CA PRO A 31 -5.07 -12.42 4.00
C PRO A 31 -6.03 -13.51 4.48
N GLY A 32 -5.47 -14.68 4.79
CA GLY A 32 -6.17 -15.81 5.37
C GLY A 32 -5.19 -16.84 5.91
N GLU A 33 -5.55 -18.11 5.81
CA GLU A 33 -4.80 -19.21 6.40
C GLU A 33 -4.52 -20.33 5.39
N CYS A 34 -3.39 -21.00 5.56
CA CYS A 34 -3.09 -22.25 4.88
C CYS A 34 -2.50 -23.27 5.85
N GLY A 35 -2.51 -24.54 5.47
CA GLY A 35 -1.93 -25.63 6.23
C GLY A 35 -1.65 -26.80 5.30
N PHE A 36 -0.70 -27.66 5.64
CA PHE A 36 -0.36 -28.84 4.83
C PHE A 36 -1.52 -29.84 4.71
N HIS A 37 -2.51 -29.73 5.59
CA HIS A 37 -3.73 -30.53 5.57
C HIS A 37 -4.87 -29.90 4.74
N PHE A 38 -4.65 -28.74 4.14
CA PHE A 38 -5.59 -28.13 3.20
C PHE A 38 -5.17 -28.34 1.75
N SER A 39 -6.16 -28.31 0.85
CA SER A 39 -5.94 -28.32 -0.60
C SER A 39 -5.57 -26.95 -1.17
N GLY A 40 -5.60 -25.89 -0.36
CA GLY A 40 -5.30 -24.51 -0.76
C GLY A 40 -5.34 -23.53 0.43
N ALA A 41 -5.17 -22.25 0.16
CA ALA A 41 -5.37 -21.20 1.16
C ALA A 41 -6.87 -20.93 1.36
N ARG A 42 -7.30 -20.84 2.62
CA ARG A 42 -8.64 -20.44 3.03
C ARG A 42 -8.66 -18.93 3.28
N ILE A 43 -9.47 -18.21 2.52
CA ILE A 43 -9.53 -16.75 2.52
C ILE A 43 -10.94 -16.31 2.88
N PRO A 44 -11.16 -15.51 3.95
CA PRO A 44 -12.45 -14.90 4.20
C PRO A 44 -12.71 -13.86 3.09
N HIS A 45 -13.83 -13.99 2.37
CA HIS A 45 -14.15 -13.11 1.25
C HIS A 45 -15.65 -13.20 0.93
N ASP A 46 -16.29 -12.06 0.65
CA ASP A 46 -17.72 -11.97 0.28
C ASP A 46 -18.67 -12.74 1.23
N GLY A 47 -18.41 -12.64 2.54
CA GLY A 47 -19.20 -13.33 3.58
C GLY A 47 -18.97 -14.84 3.69
N GLY A 48 -18.15 -15.44 2.82
CA GLY A 48 -17.76 -16.85 2.83
C GLY A 48 -16.26 -17.08 3.03
N VAL A 49 -15.85 -18.34 3.04
CA VAL A 49 -14.42 -18.72 3.03
C VAL A 49 -14.10 -19.45 1.74
N ASN A 50 -13.34 -18.78 0.87
CA ASN A 50 -12.91 -19.33 -0.41
C ASN A 50 -11.63 -20.15 -0.23
N THR A 51 -11.56 -21.32 -0.87
CA THR A 51 -10.33 -22.12 -0.92
C THR A 51 -9.64 -21.92 -2.26
N LEU A 52 -8.47 -21.28 -2.26
CA LEU A 52 -7.76 -20.87 -3.46
C LEU A 52 -6.46 -21.69 -3.63
N PRO A 53 -6.21 -22.27 -4.82
CA PRO A 53 -5.05 -23.14 -5.05
C PRO A 53 -3.74 -22.36 -5.30
N THR A 54 -3.85 -21.09 -5.71
CA THR A 54 -2.69 -20.20 -5.94
C THR A 54 -2.69 -19.11 -4.88
N PHE A 55 -1.63 -19.05 -4.10
CA PHE A 55 -1.50 -18.14 -2.97
C PHE A 55 -0.03 -17.92 -2.61
N GLU A 56 0.22 -16.91 -1.79
CA GLU A 56 1.52 -16.63 -1.19
C GLU A 56 1.45 -16.94 0.31
N VAL A 57 2.58 -17.36 0.89
CA VAL A 57 2.69 -17.64 2.34
C VAL A 57 3.73 -16.71 2.94
N LEU A 58 3.40 -16.08 4.07
CA LEU A 58 4.34 -15.23 4.78
C LEU A 58 5.50 -16.08 5.31
N SER A 59 6.72 -15.71 4.92
CA SER A 59 7.95 -16.32 5.42
C SER A 59 8.92 -15.27 5.96
N GLY A 60 9.72 -15.66 6.95
CA GLY A 60 10.68 -14.77 7.59
C GLY A 60 11.22 -15.34 8.91
N SER A 61 11.81 -14.47 9.72
CA SER A 61 12.22 -14.82 11.10
C SER A 61 11.02 -14.66 12.03
N PRO A 62 10.58 -15.70 12.76
CA PRO A 62 9.47 -15.57 13.73
C PRO A 62 9.70 -14.49 14.79
N SER A 63 10.96 -14.29 15.21
CA SER A 63 11.33 -13.22 16.15
C SER A 63 11.12 -11.79 15.62
N GLY A 64 10.92 -11.64 14.31
CA GLY A 64 10.62 -10.36 13.67
C GLY A 64 9.18 -9.89 13.87
N TYR A 65 8.30 -10.72 14.44
CA TYR A 65 6.88 -10.45 14.55
C TYR A 65 6.33 -10.68 15.96
N SER A 66 5.27 -9.95 16.32
CA SER A 66 4.44 -10.24 17.50
C SER A 66 2.97 -10.05 17.17
N TRP A 67 2.12 -10.71 17.95
CA TRP A 67 0.67 -10.57 17.91
C TRP A 67 0.25 -9.56 18.97
N ARG A 68 -0.63 -8.63 18.60
CA ARG A 68 -1.08 -7.54 19.47
C ARG A 68 -2.58 -7.56 19.67
N PRO A 69 -3.06 -7.63 20.91
CA PRO A 69 -4.49 -7.70 21.19
C PRO A 69 -5.18 -6.41 20.78
N VAL A 70 -6.34 -6.55 20.13
CA VAL A 70 -7.24 -5.47 19.73
C VAL A 70 -8.65 -5.85 20.15
N THR A 71 -9.40 -4.84 20.62
CA THR A 71 -10.82 -4.96 20.90
C THR A 71 -11.63 -4.00 20.05
N ASP A 72 -12.79 -4.47 19.60
CA ASP A 72 -13.74 -3.78 18.74
C ASP A 72 -13.10 -3.37 17.40
N ALA A 73 -13.56 -2.25 16.84
CA ALA A 73 -13.08 -1.73 15.57
C ALA A 73 -11.57 -1.46 15.60
N PHE A 74 -10.85 -1.85 14.55
CA PHE A 74 -9.41 -1.62 14.45
C PHE A 74 -9.11 -0.15 14.20
N GLU A 75 -8.24 0.42 15.02
CA GLU A 75 -7.72 1.77 14.84
C GLU A 75 -6.20 1.72 14.98
N LEU A 76 -5.47 2.41 14.11
CA LEU A 76 -4.01 2.45 14.18
C LEU A 76 -3.50 3.08 15.48
N SER A 77 -4.28 3.98 16.09
CA SER A 77 -4.00 4.58 17.40
C SER A 77 -4.01 3.56 18.55
N LYS A 78 -4.78 2.47 18.44
CA LYS A 78 -4.86 1.43 19.49
C LYS A 78 -3.59 0.57 19.56
N ILE A 79 -2.74 0.64 18.54
CA ILE A 79 -1.46 -0.10 18.45
C ILE A 79 -0.28 0.86 18.35
N ASP A 80 -0.35 1.99 19.09
CA ASP A 80 0.68 3.02 19.14
C ASP A 80 2.11 2.43 19.23
N ASP A 81 3.02 3.02 18.45
CA ASP A 81 4.42 2.63 18.25
C ASP A 81 4.69 1.30 17.52
N MET A 82 3.69 0.66 16.93
CA MET A 82 3.87 -0.61 16.21
C MET A 82 3.55 -0.49 14.72
N ASN A 83 4.27 -1.25 13.90
CA ASN A 83 4.07 -1.35 12.46
C ASN A 83 3.25 -2.61 12.15
N PRO A 84 1.91 -2.52 12.01
CA PRO A 84 1.08 -3.67 11.67
C PRO A 84 1.42 -4.19 10.28
N VAL A 85 1.41 -5.52 10.13
CA VAL A 85 1.77 -6.16 8.87
C VAL A 85 0.61 -6.05 7.90
N LEU A 86 0.81 -5.25 6.85
CA LEU A 86 -0.09 -5.17 5.71
C LEU A 86 -0.08 -6.50 4.96
N GLY A 87 -1.21 -7.20 4.96
CA GLY A 87 -1.33 -8.50 4.30
C GLY A 87 -1.97 -8.42 2.91
N GLY A 88 -2.69 -7.34 2.62
CA GLY A 88 -3.49 -7.26 1.41
C GLY A 88 -4.23 -5.94 1.22
N HIS A 89 -5.13 -5.91 0.25
CA HIS A 89 -6.00 -4.78 -0.05
C HIS A 89 -7.32 -5.26 -0.69
N GLN A 90 -8.37 -4.46 -0.57
CA GLN A 90 -9.66 -4.61 -1.25
C GLN A 90 -9.95 -3.36 -2.09
N CYS A 91 -10.57 -3.56 -3.25
CA CYS A 91 -10.98 -2.56 -4.23
C CYS A 91 -12.47 -2.75 -4.61
N PRO A 92 -13.42 -2.42 -3.73
CA PRO A 92 -14.82 -2.85 -3.86
C PRO A 92 -15.61 -2.10 -4.97
N GLY A 93 -15.07 -1.00 -5.50
CA GLY A 93 -15.70 -0.15 -6.52
C GLY A 93 -14.88 0.09 -7.78
N GLY A 94 -13.74 -0.61 -7.97
CA GLY A 94 -12.74 -0.30 -8.99
C GLY A 94 -11.49 0.38 -8.41
N GLU A 95 -10.65 0.97 -9.26
CA GLU A 95 -9.31 1.50 -8.88
C GLU A 95 -9.34 2.66 -7.86
N ASP A 96 -10.52 3.25 -7.60
CA ASP A 96 -10.66 4.50 -6.85
C ASP A 96 -10.89 4.34 -5.33
N GLU A 97 -11.15 3.12 -4.84
CA GLU A 97 -11.34 2.86 -3.41
C GLU A 97 -10.42 1.73 -2.92
N LEU A 98 -9.28 2.08 -2.32
CA LEU A 98 -8.31 1.13 -1.78
C LEU A 98 -8.50 0.96 -0.26
N ILE A 99 -8.91 -0.22 0.16
CA ILE A 99 -9.03 -0.58 1.57
C ILE A 99 -7.87 -1.50 1.96
N LEU A 100 -7.03 -1.05 2.91
CA LEU A 100 -5.90 -1.83 3.39
C LEU A 100 -6.33 -2.95 4.34
N LEU A 101 -5.82 -4.16 4.11
CA LEU A 101 -6.12 -5.35 4.92
C LEU A 101 -4.89 -5.77 5.74
N TYR A 102 -5.03 -5.80 7.06
CA TYR A 102 -3.98 -6.20 8.00
C TYR A 102 -4.18 -7.64 8.46
N ILE A 103 -3.09 -8.36 8.70
CA ILE A 103 -3.16 -9.77 9.15
C ILE A 103 -3.70 -9.83 10.57
N ALA A 104 -4.78 -10.60 10.76
CA ALA A 104 -5.42 -10.79 12.05
C ALA A 104 -5.59 -12.27 12.38
N ARG A 105 -5.72 -12.57 13.68
CA ARG A 105 -6.11 -13.89 14.19
C ARG A 105 -6.98 -13.77 15.42
N THR A 106 -7.69 -14.83 15.77
CA THR A 106 -8.40 -14.89 17.07
C THR A 106 -8.52 -16.31 17.59
N LEU A 107 -8.76 -16.42 18.91
CA LEU A 107 -9.17 -17.65 19.56
C LEU A 107 -10.66 -17.90 19.28
N THR A 108 -10.98 -18.96 18.56
CA THR A 108 -12.34 -19.36 18.22
C THR A 108 -13.03 -20.08 19.38
N VAL A 109 -14.35 -20.25 19.27
CA VAL A 109 -15.20 -20.84 20.33
C VAL A 109 -14.82 -22.28 20.71
N ASP A 110 -14.10 -22.99 19.85
CA ASP A 110 -13.56 -24.33 20.09
C ASP A 110 -12.12 -24.32 20.64
N GLY A 111 -11.61 -23.15 21.05
CA GLY A 111 -10.29 -22.99 21.66
C GLY A 111 -9.13 -23.05 20.66
N ARG A 112 -9.40 -22.93 19.36
CA ARG A 112 -8.39 -22.93 18.30
C ARG A 112 -8.04 -21.51 17.87
N VAL A 113 -6.93 -21.34 17.17
CA VAL A 113 -6.52 -20.02 16.67
C VAL A 113 -6.60 -20.04 15.15
N HIS A 114 -7.45 -19.19 14.60
CA HIS A 114 -7.69 -19.06 13.17
C HIS A 114 -7.30 -17.67 12.67
N LEU A 115 -6.95 -17.57 11.39
CA LEU A 115 -6.46 -16.34 10.78
C LEU A 115 -7.49 -15.72 9.83
N GLY A 116 -7.23 -14.47 9.50
CA GLY A 116 -7.98 -13.70 8.52
C GLY A 116 -7.39 -12.29 8.44
N TYR A 117 -8.26 -11.30 8.33
CA TYR A 117 -7.84 -9.93 8.18
C TYR A 117 -8.71 -8.94 8.95
N VAL A 118 -8.21 -7.72 9.06
CA VAL A 118 -8.96 -6.58 9.58
C VAL A 118 -8.66 -5.32 8.78
N THR A 119 -9.63 -4.41 8.74
CA THR A 119 -9.50 -3.09 8.11
C THR A 119 -9.75 -2.01 9.15
N ILE A 120 -9.21 -0.81 8.91
CA ILE A 120 -9.41 0.32 9.83
C ILE A 120 -10.91 0.62 9.92
N GLY A 121 -11.41 0.81 11.14
CA GLY A 121 -12.82 1.07 11.43
C GLY A 121 -13.71 -0.17 11.46
N SER A 122 -13.17 -1.38 11.26
CA SER A 122 -13.94 -2.63 11.26
C SER A 122 -13.42 -3.65 12.26
N ASN A 123 -14.23 -4.66 12.55
CA ASN A 123 -13.85 -5.86 13.27
C ASN A 123 -13.12 -6.86 12.37
N ALA A 124 -12.38 -7.81 12.95
CA ALA A 124 -11.64 -8.80 12.17
C ALA A 124 -12.58 -9.84 11.54
N SER A 125 -12.33 -10.16 10.27
CA SER A 125 -12.98 -11.23 9.52
C SER A 125 -12.08 -12.46 9.52
N ILE A 126 -12.51 -13.56 10.15
CA ILE A 126 -11.70 -14.74 10.43
C ILE A 126 -12.29 -15.99 9.77
N CYS A 127 -11.44 -16.85 9.21
CA CYS A 127 -11.86 -18.16 8.72
C CYS A 127 -12.31 -19.07 9.88
N TYR A 128 -13.56 -19.53 9.89
CA TYR A 128 -14.03 -20.48 10.89
C TYR A 128 -15.10 -21.43 10.35
N ASN A 129 -14.81 -22.73 10.37
CA ASN A 129 -15.75 -23.79 9.98
C ASN A 129 -16.43 -23.53 8.61
N GLY A 130 -15.65 -23.12 7.62
CA GLY A 130 -16.12 -22.80 6.26
C GLY A 130 -16.87 -21.47 6.11
N ASN A 131 -17.01 -20.69 7.19
CA ASN A 131 -17.72 -19.40 7.22
C ASN A 131 -16.79 -18.28 7.71
N VAL A 132 -17.19 -17.03 7.48
CA VAL A 132 -16.51 -15.87 8.07
C VAL A 132 -17.08 -15.62 9.46
N MET A 133 -16.21 -15.65 10.46
CA MET A 133 -16.52 -15.22 11.82
C MET A 133 -16.02 -13.78 12.01
N ILE A 134 -16.91 -12.90 12.47
CA ILE A 134 -16.54 -11.53 12.84
C ILE A 134 -16.11 -11.50 14.31
N ALA A 135 -14.86 -11.13 14.57
CA ALA A 135 -14.27 -11.16 15.90
C ALA A 135 -14.18 -9.75 16.53
N ASN A 136 -14.74 -9.60 17.74
CA ASN A 136 -14.61 -8.38 18.56
C ASN A 136 -13.35 -8.38 19.42
N TYR A 137 -12.76 -9.55 19.67
CA TYR A 137 -11.49 -9.72 20.36
C TYR A 137 -10.58 -10.51 19.43
N TYR A 138 -9.47 -9.93 19.03
CA TYR A 138 -8.53 -10.52 18.07
C TYR A 138 -7.13 -9.98 18.31
N GLU A 139 -6.16 -10.52 17.58
CA GLU A 139 -4.81 -10.02 17.57
C GLU A 139 -4.42 -9.62 16.14
N VAL A 140 -3.67 -8.53 16.01
CA VAL A 140 -3.07 -8.07 14.74
C VAL A 140 -1.59 -8.39 14.75
N LEU A 141 -1.07 -8.88 13.63
CA LEU A 141 0.37 -9.12 13.48
C LEU A 141 1.10 -7.79 13.31
N VAL A 142 2.18 -7.59 14.06
CA VAL A 142 3.04 -6.40 13.97
C VAL A 142 4.51 -6.79 13.85
N HIS A 143 5.33 -5.91 13.29
CA HIS A 143 6.79 -6.08 13.29
C HIS A 143 7.39 -5.72 14.67
N ASN A 144 8.24 -6.59 15.23
CA ASN A 144 8.92 -6.34 16.51
C ASN A 144 9.99 -5.25 16.41
N ASN A 145 10.66 -5.17 15.27
CA ASN A 145 11.68 -4.15 15.00
C ASN A 145 11.06 -2.96 14.26
N SER A 146 9.89 -2.52 14.71
CA SER A 146 9.35 -1.23 14.29
C SER A 146 10.30 -0.17 14.85
N ASN A 147 11.25 0.30 14.06
CA ASN A 147 12.02 1.49 14.44
C ASN A 147 10.96 2.56 14.78
N SER A 148 11.00 3.15 15.97
CA SER A 148 10.07 4.23 16.33
C SER A 148 10.26 5.47 15.44
N ASN A 149 11.35 5.51 14.67
CA ASN A 149 11.62 6.45 13.59
C ASN A 149 11.25 5.91 12.19
N ALA A 150 10.69 4.70 12.08
CA ALA A 150 10.20 4.17 10.82
C ALA A 150 9.16 5.15 10.28
N VAL A 151 9.45 5.68 9.09
CA VAL A 151 8.63 6.66 8.42
C VAL A 151 7.23 6.06 8.24
N ARG A 152 6.24 6.59 8.98
CA ARG A 152 4.84 6.32 8.70
C ARG A 152 4.51 6.97 7.36
N ALA A 153 4.44 6.17 6.31
CA ALA A 153 3.94 6.61 5.02
C ALA A 153 2.43 6.41 5.00
N LEU A 154 1.68 7.51 5.02
CA LEU A 154 0.29 7.45 4.58
C LEU A 154 0.31 7.40 3.06
N VAL A 155 -0.19 6.30 2.51
CA VAL A 155 -0.42 6.16 1.07
C VAL A 155 -1.90 6.45 0.84
N GLY A 156 -2.17 7.37 -0.07
CA GLY A 156 -3.51 7.70 -0.52
C GLY A 156 -3.49 7.93 -2.02
N THR A 157 -4.62 7.71 -2.66
CA THR A 157 -4.83 8.02 -4.07
C THR A 157 -5.69 9.29 -4.16
N TYR A 158 -5.36 10.14 -5.12
CA TYR A 158 -6.17 11.30 -5.51
C TYR A 158 -6.52 11.10 -6.96
N GLN A 159 -7.75 11.37 -7.37
CA GLN A 159 -8.15 11.29 -8.77
C GLN A 159 -8.71 12.64 -9.17
N THR A 160 -8.24 13.20 -10.27
CA THR A 160 -8.92 14.34 -10.87
C THR A 160 -10.22 13.80 -11.48
N ASP A 161 -11.39 14.15 -10.95
CA ASP A 161 -12.74 13.74 -11.42
C ASP A 161 -13.09 14.19 -12.87
N GLY A 162 -12.09 14.68 -13.60
CA GLY A 162 -12.09 15.23 -14.94
C GLY A 162 -12.50 14.23 -16.00
N HIS A 163 -13.77 13.86 -16.01
CA HIS A 163 -14.39 13.11 -17.10
C HIS A 163 -13.96 13.75 -18.43
N TRP A 164 -13.45 12.96 -19.37
CA TRP A 164 -12.80 13.42 -20.60
C TRP A 164 -13.61 14.43 -21.44
N THR A 165 -14.93 14.45 -21.27
CA THR A 165 -15.86 15.41 -21.91
C THR A 165 -15.89 16.80 -21.27
N ARG A 166 -15.33 16.96 -20.06
CA ARG A 166 -15.38 18.17 -19.23
C ARG A 166 -14.01 18.84 -19.06
N THR A 167 -12.95 18.20 -19.51
CA THR A 167 -11.56 18.65 -19.34
C THR A 167 -11.22 19.76 -20.33
N LYS A 168 -10.57 20.84 -19.87
CA LYS A 168 -10.10 21.93 -20.71
C LYS A 168 -8.58 21.89 -20.90
N GLU A 169 -8.13 22.47 -22.00
CA GLU A 169 -6.72 22.65 -22.32
C GLU A 169 -6.02 23.50 -21.25
N ALA A 170 -4.85 23.05 -20.78
CA ALA A 170 -4.04 23.72 -19.74
C ALA A 170 -4.77 23.98 -18.41
N GLU A 171 -5.73 23.12 -18.04
CA GLU A 171 -6.47 23.26 -16.80
C GLU A 171 -5.66 22.78 -15.58
N ARG A 172 -5.96 23.39 -14.43
CA ARG A 172 -5.40 23.03 -13.12
C ARG A 172 -6.52 22.41 -12.29
N TYR A 173 -6.26 21.20 -11.80
CA TYR A 173 -7.10 20.51 -10.84
C TYR A 173 -6.46 20.63 -9.46
N SER A 174 -7.29 20.83 -8.44
CA SER A 174 -6.81 20.99 -7.08
C SER A 174 -7.85 20.46 -6.10
N GLU A 175 -7.40 19.64 -5.16
CA GLU A 175 -8.25 19.08 -4.11
C GLU A 175 -7.56 19.20 -2.74
N ALA A 176 -8.36 19.48 -1.72
CA ALA A 176 -7.91 19.48 -0.33
C ALA A 176 -7.94 18.04 0.21
N ILE A 177 -6.75 17.48 0.45
CA ILE A 177 -6.59 16.18 1.09
C ILE A 177 -6.51 16.39 2.60
N ASN A 178 -7.45 15.80 3.33
CA ASN A 178 -7.51 15.89 4.78
C ASN A 178 -6.96 14.62 5.43
N PHE A 179 -6.16 14.75 6.50
CA PHE A 179 -5.67 13.64 7.31
C PHE A 179 -6.70 13.19 8.36
N SER A 180 -7.99 13.21 8.00
CA SER A 180 -9.17 13.30 8.88
C SER A 180 -9.24 12.29 10.03
N SER A 181 -8.50 11.19 9.95
CA SER A 181 -8.42 10.20 11.02
C SER A 181 -7.48 10.58 12.17
N HIS A 182 -6.36 11.30 11.92
CA HIS A 182 -5.37 11.65 12.96
C HIS A 182 -4.49 12.85 12.52
N PRO A 183 -4.62 14.05 13.11
CA PRO A 183 -3.72 15.16 12.80
C PRO A 183 -2.29 14.84 13.26
N TRP A 184 -1.32 15.12 12.39
CA TRP A 184 0.09 14.82 12.65
C TRP A 184 0.64 15.73 13.76
N GLN A 185 1.52 15.20 14.62
CA GLN A 185 2.15 16.03 15.66
C GLN A 185 3.08 17.11 15.06
N THR A 186 3.66 16.83 13.90
CA THR A 186 4.50 17.73 13.11
C THR A 186 4.01 17.77 11.66
N VAL A 187 4.33 18.84 10.93
CA VAL A 187 3.94 18.93 9.51
C VAL A 187 4.64 17.80 8.74
N PRO A 188 3.89 16.87 8.12
CA PRO A 188 4.49 15.76 7.40
C PRO A 188 5.17 16.27 6.13
N ARG A 189 6.21 15.57 5.67
CA ARG A 189 6.69 15.76 4.29
C ARG A 189 5.68 15.11 3.35
N ILE A 190 5.37 15.73 2.23
CA ILE A 190 4.48 15.19 1.18
C ILE A 190 5.29 15.06 -0.10
N ALA A 191 4.90 14.11 -0.92
CA ALA A 191 5.30 14.04 -2.32
C ALA A 191 4.27 13.19 -3.05
N LEU A 192 4.33 13.31 -4.36
CA LEU A 192 3.27 13.00 -5.30
C LEU A 192 3.94 12.47 -6.57
N GLY A 193 3.19 11.77 -7.41
CA GLY A 193 3.76 11.03 -8.53
C GLY A 193 2.81 10.03 -9.17
N LEU A 194 2.73 10.10 -10.48
CA LEU A 194 1.59 9.60 -11.22
C LEU A 194 1.52 8.05 -11.22
N THR A 195 0.36 7.48 -10.91
CA THR A 195 -0.03 6.06 -10.94
C THR A 195 -0.93 5.78 -12.14
N MET A 196 -1.69 6.77 -12.60
CA MET A 196 -2.36 6.78 -13.89
C MET A 196 -2.17 8.14 -14.57
N LEU A 197 -2.05 8.12 -15.89
CA LEU A 197 -1.98 9.31 -16.74
C LEU A 197 -2.85 9.08 -17.99
N ASP A 198 -4.04 9.67 -18.02
CA ASP A 198 -4.94 9.61 -19.19
C ASP A 198 -4.94 10.95 -19.93
N ILE A 199 -4.52 10.93 -21.20
CA ILE A 199 -4.31 12.12 -22.02
C ILE A 199 -4.80 11.89 -23.44
N GLY A 200 -5.60 12.84 -23.94
CA GLY A 200 -6.24 12.81 -25.24
C GLY A 200 -5.27 13.08 -26.40
N ARG A 201 -5.57 12.46 -27.53
CA ARG A 201 -4.72 12.46 -28.72
C ARG A 201 -5.03 13.65 -29.63
N ASN A 202 -4.20 14.68 -29.59
CA ASN A 202 -3.96 15.56 -30.75
C ASN A 202 -2.56 15.23 -31.30
N HIS A 203 -2.46 14.90 -32.59
CA HIS A 203 -1.18 14.56 -33.23
C HIS A 203 -0.13 15.67 -33.02
N GLY A 204 1.03 15.32 -32.48
CA GLY A 204 2.16 16.24 -32.28
C GLY A 204 2.04 17.16 -31.06
N THR A 205 1.02 17.00 -30.22
CA THR A 205 0.88 17.78 -28.99
C THR A 205 1.70 17.18 -27.85
N PRO A 206 2.61 17.95 -27.22
CA PRO A 206 3.40 17.45 -26.10
C PRO A 206 2.51 17.16 -24.89
N ILE A 207 2.71 15.98 -24.29
CA ILE A 207 2.15 15.63 -22.99
C ILE A 207 2.92 16.41 -21.93
N ARG A 208 2.20 17.17 -21.09
CA ARG A 208 2.75 17.99 -20.01
C ARG A 208 1.87 17.86 -18.79
N VAL A 209 2.41 17.26 -17.74
CA VAL A 209 1.74 17.13 -16.45
C VAL A 209 2.72 17.44 -15.34
N ASP A 210 2.25 18.17 -14.34
CA ASP A 210 2.98 18.54 -13.13
C ASP A 210 2.05 18.30 -11.95
N SER A 211 2.53 17.53 -10.97
CA SER A 211 1.84 17.27 -9.71
C SER A 211 2.66 17.73 -8.52
N PHE A 212 2.07 18.58 -7.68
CA PHE A 212 2.76 19.13 -6.52
C PHE A 212 1.84 19.45 -5.34
N PRO A 213 2.30 19.20 -4.10
CA PRO A 213 1.55 19.57 -2.91
C PRO A 213 1.71 21.06 -2.62
N GLN A 214 0.64 21.69 -2.13
CA GLN A 214 0.63 23.08 -1.67
C GLN A 214 -0.03 23.14 -0.28
N ASN A 215 0.32 24.14 0.53
CA ASN A 215 -0.31 24.40 1.85
C ASN A 215 -0.31 23.16 2.76
N ILE A 216 0.85 22.52 2.89
CA ILE A 216 1.00 21.34 3.76
C ILE A 216 0.90 21.77 5.22
N THR A 217 -0.07 21.23 5.95
CA THR A 217 -0.28 21.44 7.38
C THR A 217 -0.30 20.10 8.12
N LYS A 218 -0.60 20.12 9.43
CA LYS A 218 -0.75 18.90 10.24
C LYS A 218 -2.08 18.19 9.97
N GLU A 219 -3.03 18.90 9.36
CA GLU A 219 -4.41 18.50 9.14
C GLU A 219 -4.67 18.10 7.69
N GLY A 220 -3.83 18.52 6.74
CA GLY A 220 -3.98 18.19 5.34
C GLY A 220 -2.97 18.88 4.43
N PHE A 221 -3.23 18.82 3.13
CA PHE A 221 -2.55 19.61 2.11
C PHE A 221 -3.46 19.77 0.88
N ILE A 222 -3.09 20.67 -0.04
CA ILE A 222 -3.74 20.80 -1.34
C ILE A 222 -2.92 20.01 -2.35
N CYS A 223 -3.49 18.95 -2.92
CA CYS A 223 -2.92 18.27 -4.07
C CYS A 223 -3.24 19.09 -5.33
N ASN A 224 -2.24 19.36 -6.16
CA ASN A 224 -2.45 20.06 -7.43
C ASN A 224 -1.93 19.19 -8.55
N THR A 225 -2.73 19.03 -9.60
CA THR A 225 -2.26 18.49 -10.86
C THR A 225 -2.65 19.43 -11.98
N ARG A 226 -1.70 19.78 -12.85
CA ARG A 226 -1.96 20.67 -13.99
C ARG A 226 -1.34 20.16 -15.25
N SER A 227 -1.97 20.51 -16.37
CA SER A 227 -1.30 20.55 -17.68
C SER A 227 -0.98 21.99 -18.06
N TRP A 228 -0.11 22.19 -19.04
CA TRP A 228 0.15 23.53 -19.59
C TRP A 228 0.37 23.49 -21.11
N GLY A 229 0.30 24.68 -21.73
CA GLY A 229 0.37 24.82 -23.17
C GLY A 229 -0.89 24.29 -23.82
N ASN A 230 -0.75 23.31 -24.72
CA ASN A 230 -1.85 22.70 -25.45
C ASN A 230 -2.23 21.28 -25.01
N GLY A 231 -1.74 20.83 -23.86
CA GLY A 231 -2.10 19.54 -23.28
C GLY A 231 -3.53 19.52 -22.74
N ILE A 232 -4.23 18.40 -22.91
CA ILE A 232 -5.51 18.13 -22.25
C ILE A 232 -5.26 16.98 -21.27
N LEU A 233 -5.37 17.26 -19.97
CA LEU A 233 -5.25 16.25 -18.92
C LEU A 233 -6.65 15.69 -18.62
N HIS A 234 -6.86 14.40 -18.85
CA HIS A 234 -8.13 13.76 -18.51
C HIS A 234 -8.11 13.23 -17.08
N ASN A 235 -7.04 12.52 -16.69
CA ASN A 235 -6.93 12.03 -15.32
C ASN A 235 -5.47 11.86 -14.86
N ALA A 236 -5.25 12.01 -13.56
CA ALA A 236 -3.97 11.81 -12.89
C ALA A 236 -4.17 11.33 -11.43
N VAL A 237 -3.31 10.41 -10.97
CA VAL A 237 -3.36 9.85 -9.61
C VAL A 237 -1.97 9.80 -9.00
N ASP A 238 -1.69 10.26 -7.78
CA ASP A 238 -0.30 10.59 -7.34
C ASP A 238 0.28 9.85 -6.09
N ALA A 239 1.61 9.63 -5.99
CA ALA A 239 2.42 8.98 -4.92
C ALA A 239 3.93 9.42 -4.86
N LYS A 240 4.66 9.23 -3.75
CA LYS A 240 5.69 10.15 -3.16
C LYS A 240 7.25 9.86 -3.24
N VAL A 241 8.17 10.76 -3.71
CA VAL A 241 9.45 11.42 -3.16
C VAL A 241 10.43 11.98 -4.29
N PRO A 242 11.64 12.65 -4.11
CA PRO A 242 11.96 13.93 -4.78
C PRO A 242 13.21 14.02 -5.74
N ASP A 243 13.25 15.18 -6.41
CA ASP A 243 14.32 15.95 -7.10
C ASP A 243 14.93 15.53 -8.46
N GLU A 244 15.07 16.57 -9.30
CA GLU A 244 15.32 16.61 -10.75
C GLU A 244 16.61 15.93 -11.24
N LEU A 245 16.52 15.19 -12.36
CA LEU A 245 17.64 14.88 -13.25
C LEU A 245 17.20 14.71 -14.70
N GLU A 246 18.01 15.23 -15.62
CA GLU A 246 17.82 15.20 -17.07
C GLU A 246 18.21 13.85 -17.73
N MET A 247 17.64 13.66 -18.93
CA MET A 247 17.36 12.41 -19.64
C MET A 247 18.54 11.45 -19.96
N SER A 248 18.20 10.16 -19.90
CA SER A 248 19.00 8.93 -20.07
C SER A 248 20.29 8.91 -19.24
N SER A 249 20.12 8.77 -17.94
CA SER A 249 21.24 8.68 -17.02
C SER A 249 20.84 7.80 -15.83
N GLU A 250 21.71 6.85 -15.49
CA GLU A 250 21.74 6.32 -14.15
C GLU A 250 22.34 7.40 -13.25
N HIS A 251 21.64 7.77 -12.18
CA HIS A 251 22.15 8.74 -11.23
C HIS A 251 22.11 8.20 -9.82
N ARG A 252 23.22 8.37 -9.09
CA ARG A 252 23.32 7.98 -7.70
C ARG A 252 22.80 9.10 -6.80
N VAL A 253 21.65 8.86 -6.16
CA VAL A 253 21.11 9.72 -5.12
C VAL A 253 21.69 9.30 -3.78
N ASN A 254 22.40 10.21 -3.10
CA ASN A 254 22.93 9.98 -1.76
C ASN A 254 21.98 10.55 -0.71
N PHE A 255 21.73 9.80 0.35
CA PHE A 255 20.98 10.30 1.49
C PHE A 255 21.82 11.32 2.27
N THR A 256 21.19 12.42 2.71
CA THR A 256 21.87 13.43 3.56
C THR A 256 22.35 12.83 4.89
N LYS A 257 21.67 11.79 5.37
CA LYS A 257 22.06 10.98 6.52
C LYS A 257 21.89 9.50 6.16
N SER A 258 22.92 8.70 6.40
CA SER A 258 22.85 7.25 6.18
C SER A 258 21.90 6.56 7.16
N PHE A 259 21.29 5.48 6.72
CA PHE A 259 20.38 4.65 7.52
C PHE A 259 21.17 3.56 8.26
N GLU A 260 21.35 3.74 9.57
CA GLU A 260 22.18 2.83 10.40
C GLU A 260 21.61 1.41 10.48
N ASP A 261 20.30 1.26 10.29
CA ASP A 261 19.58 -0.03 10.40
C ASP A 261 19.52 -0.82 9.08
N GLY A 262 20.14 -0.32 8.01
CA GLY A 262 20.13 -0.94 6.68
C GLY A 262 19.50 -0.07 5.59
N PRO A 263 19.47 -0.56 4.33
CA PRO A 263 18.89 0.18 3.22
C PRO A 263 17.40 0.51 3.47
N PRO A 264 16.96 1.76 3.24
CA PRO A 264 15.54 2.09 3.33
C PRO A 264 14.77 1.56 2.12
N MET A 265 13.43 1.52 2.22
CA MET A 265 12.59 1.40 1.04
C MET A 265 12.61 2.73 0.27
N VAL A 266 12.85 2.67 -1.04
CA VAL A 266 12.90 3.84 -1.91
C VAL A 266 11.74 3.75 -2.91
N PHE A 267 10.93 4.79 -2.94
CA PHE A 267 9.92 4.99 -3.96
C PHE A 267 10.41 6.04 -4.96
N VAL A 268 10.24 5.75 -6.24
CA VAL A 268 10.62 6.65 -7.33
C VAL A 268 9.45 6.76 -8.29
N CYS A 269 9.12 7.99 -8.65
CA CYS A 269 8.03 8.33 -9.55
C CYS A 269 8.40 9.55 -10.38
N PHE A 270 7.60 9.83 -11.40
CA PHE A 270 7.67 11.09 -12.12
C PHE A 270 6.87 12.14 -11.35
N SER A 271 7.50 13.29 -11.06
CA SER A 271 6.80 14.51 -10.66
C SER A 271 6.20 15.26 -11.86
N GLY A 272 6.75 15.01 -13.05
CA GLY A 272 6.22 15.50 -14.32
C GLY A 272 6.88 14.85 -15.52
N LEU A 273 6.24 14.98 -16.68
CA LEU A 273 6.71 14.43 -17.96
C LEU A 273 6.49 15.47 -19.06
N HIS A 274 7.47 15.61 -19.96
CA HIS A 274 7.34 16.40 -21.19
C HIS A 274 7.77 15.56 -22.39
N MET A 275 6.80 15.06 -23.15
CA MET A 275 7.07 14.07 -24.20
C MET A 275 6.30 14.36 -25.48
N THR A 276 6.89 14.02 -26.62
CA THR A 276 6.25 14.00 -27.96
C THR A 276 6.30 12.58 -28.53
N ASP A 277 5.35 12.25 -29.41
CA ASP A 277 5.27 10.98 -30.14
C ASP A 277 5.04 9.71 -29.30
N LYS A 278 5.50 8.54 -29.76
CA LYS A 278 5.40 7.27 -29.01
C LYS A 278 6.48 7.26 -27.95
N TRP A 279 6.09 6.90 -26.73
CA TRP A 279 7.03 6.77 -25.62
C TRP A 279 6.69 5.55 -24.79
N ASN A 280 7.73 4.91 -24.31
CA ASN A 280 7.68 3.98 -23.20
C ASN A 280 8.77 4.41 -22.22
N VAL A 281 8.35 5.04 -21.11
CA VAL A 281 9.26 5.50 -20.06
C VAL A 281 9.08 4.65 -18.82
N ARG A 282 10.20 4.17 -18.28
CA ARG A 282 10.27 3.45 -17.03
C ARG A 282 11.21 4.17 -16.08
N VAL A 283 10.78 4.37 -14.84
CA VAL A 283 11.64 4.82 -13.75
C VAL A 283 11.71 3.75 -12.68
N TYR A 284 12.90 3.48 -12.17
CA TYR A 284 13.10 2.52 -11.08
C TYR A 284 14.35 2.87 -10.27
N ALA A 285 14.37 2.43 -9.02
CA ALA A 285 15.55 2.46 -8.18
C ALA A 285 16.30 1.12 -8.25
N THR A 286 17.62 1.19 -8.29
CA THR A 286 18.52 0.05 -8.12
C THR A 286 19.57 0.36 -7.07
N SER A 287 20.36 -0.65 -6.70
CA SER A 287 21.54 -0.49 -5.83
C SER A 287 21.23 0.24 -4.50
N VAL A 288 20.06 -0.04 -3.91
CA VAL A 288 19.62 0.61 -2.67
C VAL A 288 20.48 0.11 -1.51
N ASP A 289 21.15 1.02 -0.82
CA ASP A 289 21.97 0.74 0.36
C ASP A 289 21.78 1.83 1.43
N PRO A 290 22.37 1.70 2.64
CA PRO A 290 22.26 2.71 3.69
C PRO A 290 22.66 4.14 3.32
N ALA A 291 23.50 4.33 2.31
CA ALA A 291 24.02 5.64 1.90
C ALA A 291 23.27 6.25 0.72
N GLY A 292 22.50 5.47 -0.05
CA GLY A 292 21.74 6.00 -1.18
C GLY A 292 21.09 4.93 -2.06
N PHE A 293 20.71 5.35 -3.25
CA PHE A 293 20.20 4.48 -4.31
C PHE A 293 20.54 5.05 -5.68
N THR A 294 20.51 4.22 -6.72
CA THR A 294 20.64 4.67 -8.10
C THR A 294 19.27 4.77 -8.73
N ILE A 295 18.88 5.96 -9.19
CA ILE A 295 17.71 6.15 -10.05
C ILE A 295 18.09 5.85 -11.49
N ALA A 296 17.28 5.07 -12.18
CA ALA A 296 17.39 4.82 -13.61
C ALA A 296 16.08 5.25 -14.29
N ILE A 297 16.23 5.99 -15.39
CA ILE A 297 15.13 6.40 -16.27
C ILE A 297 15.43 5.85 -17.66
N GLU A 298 14.63 4.88 -18.10
CA GLU A 298 14.68 4.32 -19.45
C GLU A 298 13.55 4.95 -20.28
N ALA A 299 13.87 5.47 -21.46
CA ALA A 299 12.88 5.93 -22.44
C ALA A 299 13.16 5.23 -23.77
N THR A 300 12.13 4.60 -24.36
CA THR A 300 12.20 3.91 -25.65
C THR A 300 11.09 4.35 -26.59
#